data_AF-A0A3S1PKB6-F1
#
_entry.id   AF-A0A3S1PKB6-F1
#
_cell.length_a   1.000
_cell.length_b   1.000
_cell.length_c   1.000
_cell.angle_alpha   90.00
_cell.angle_beta   90.00
_cell.angle_gamma   90.00
#
_symmetry.space_group_name_H-M   'P 1'
#
loop_
_entity.id
_entity.type
_entity.pdbx_description
1 polymer ?
#
loop_
_entity_poly.entity_id
_entity_poly.type
_entity_poly.pdbx_seq_one_letter_code
_entity_poly.pdbx_strand_id
1 'polypeptide(L)' 'IHYVPLEPDFSDLVDKVAHFEKHPAEAARITAAANAYCRQFGNEQDEQAISLLVLYKYFVLSGQIKPDPEVWRFIAD' A
#
# COMPACT_ATOMS: atom_id res chain seq x y z
N ILE A 1 2.94 12.25 4.66
CA ILE A 1 3.70 11.94 3.43
C ILE A 1 4.72 10.86 3.79
N HIS A 2 4.79 9.75 3.06
CA HIS A 2 5.60 8.56 3.40
C HIS A 2 6.68 8.22 2.37
N TYR A 3 6.83 9.03 1.33
CA TYR A 3 7.87 8.91 0.30
C TYR A 3 8.16 10.27 -0.32
N VAL A 4 9.24 10.34 -1.08
CA VAL A 4 9.58 11.48 -1.94
C VAL A 4 9.35 11.03 -3.38
N PRO A 5 8.40 11.60 -4.13
CA PRO A 5 8.22 11.26 -5.56
C PRO A 5 9.47 11.68 -6.34
N LEU A 6 9.74 11.06 -7.48
CA LEU A 6 10.77 11.49 -8.44
C LEU A 6 10.12 11.72 -9.79
N GLU A 7 10.73 12.54 -10.64
CA GLU A 7 10.32 12.64 -12.04
C GLU A 7 10.57 11.30 -12.76
N PRO A 8 9.75 10.92 -13.76
CA PRO A 8 9.88 9.63 -14.44
C PRO A 8 11.23 9.40 -15.13
N ASP A 9 11.91 10.48 -15.50
CA ASP A 9 13.23 10.47 -16.12
C ASP A 9 14.39 10.68 -15.12
N PHE A 10 14.08 10.75 -13.82
CA PHE A 10 15.01 10.96 -12.72
C PHE A 10 15.78 12.28 -12.78
N SER A 11 15.32 13.28 -13.54
CA SER A 11 16.05 14.55 -13.70
C SER A 11 16.25 15.30 -12.38
N ASP A 12 15.35 15.09 -11.42
CA ASP A 12 15.30 15.78 -10.12
C ASP A 12 15.97 15.02 -8.97
N LEU A 13 16.55 13.84 -9.25
CA LEU A 13 17.13 12.96 -8.22
C LEU A 13 18.26 13.66 -7.45
N VAL A 14 19.21 14.27 -8.16
CA VAL A 14 20.39 14.91 -7.56
C VAL A 14 19.95 16.06 -6.64
N ASP A 15 19.02 16.89 -7.11
CA ASP A 15 18.51 18.03 -6.35
C ASP A 15 17.78 17.59 -5.08
N LYS A 16 16.97 16.52 -5.17
CA LYS A 16 16.26 15.96 -4.01
C LYS A 16 17.21 15.36 -2.97
N VAL A 17 18.22 14.62 -3.41
CA VAL A 17 19.26 14.10 -2.49
C VAL A 17 19.96 15.27 -1.78
N ALA A 18 20.45 16.25 -2.53
CA ALA A 18 21.13 17.41 -1.98
C ALA A 18 20.24 18.23 -1.02
N HIS A 19 18.93 18.33 -1.30
CA HIS A 19 17.97 18.95 -0.39
C HIS A 19 17.87 18.20 0.94
N PHE A 20 17.68 16.89 0.92
CA PHE A 20 17.50 16.10 2.14
C PHE A 20 18.78 15.90 2.95
N GLU A 21 19.96 15.90 2.31
CA GLU A 21 21.25 15.97 3.00
C GLU A 21 21.38 17.24 3.85
N LYS A 22 20.86 18.37 3.35
CA LYS A 22 20.83 19.65 4.07
C LYS A 22 19.70 19.74 5.11
N HIS A 23 18.65 18.92 4.97
CA HIS A 23 17.46 18.92 5.83
C HIS A 23 17.18 17.53 6.45
N PRO A 24 18.10 16.99 7.27
CA PRO A 24 17.98 15.62 7.80
C PRO A 24 16.73 15.41 8.68
N ALA A 25 16.27 16.45 9.38
CA ALA A 25 15.04 16.39 10.17
C ALA A 25 13.78 16.21 9.29
N GLU A 26 13.79 16.74 8.06
CA GLU A 26 12.71 16.53 7.11
C GLU A 26 12.70 15.08 6.61
N ALA A 27 13.86 14.56 6.22
CA ALA A 27 14.01 13.16 5.83
C ALA A 27 13.56 12.20 6.94
N ALA A 28 13.96 12.45 8.19
CA ALA A 28 13.56 11.64 9.34
C ALA A 28 12.04 11.58 9.55
N ARG A 29 11.33 12.69 9.32
CA ARG A 29 9.86 12.72 9.41
C ARG A 29 9.21 11.84 8.34
N ILE A 30 9.74 11.85 7.11
CA ILE A 30 9.25 11.00 6.02
C ILE A 30 9.48 9.53 6.35
N THR A 31 10.68 9.17 6.82
CA THR A 31 10.98 7.79 7.26
C THR A 31 10.07 7.33 8.39
N ALA A 32 9.82 8.17 9.40
CA ALA A 32 8.92 7.84 10.49
C ALA A 32 7.48 7.61 10.00
N ALA A 33 6.99 8.45 9.09
CA ALA A 33 5.68 8.30 8.46
C ALA A 33 5.59 7.03 7.60
N ALA A 34 6.64 6.70 6.85
CA ALA A 34 6.74 5.47 6.06
C ALA A 34 6.65 4.23 6.95
N ASN A 35 7.46 4.17 8.01
CA ASN A 35 7.42 3.07 8.96
C ASN A 35 6.05 2.96 9.66
N ALA A 36 5.40 4.08 9.98
CA ALA A 36 4.06 4.07 10.56
C ALA A 36 3.00 3.54 9.61
N TYR A 37 3.08 3.90 8.33
CA TYR A 37 2.20 3.38 7.29
C TYR A 37 2.41 1.86 7.09
N CYS A 38 3.65 1.41 6.92
CA CYS A 38 3.95 0.00 6.68
C CYS A 38 3.53 -0.92 7.84
N ARG A 39 3.58 -0.46 9.09
CA ARG A 39 3.13 -1.25 10.25
C ARG A 39 1.67 -1.69 10.20
N GLN A 40 0.83 -1.02 9.41
CA GLN A 40 -0.57 -1.40 9.24
C GLN A 40 -0.73 -2.69 8.41
N PHE A 41 0.30 -3.08 7.67
CA PHE A 41 0.29 -4.21 6.72
C PHE A 41 1.29 -5.29 7.14
N GLY A 42 1.50 -5.48 8.44
CA GLY A 42 2.46 -6.46 8.97
C GLY A 42 1.79 -7.59 9.76
N ASN A 43 0.48 -7.81 9.58
CA ASN A 43 -0.26 -8.89 10.22
C ASN A 43 -0.53 -10.00 9.20
N GLU A 44 0.19 -11.12 9.34
CA GLU A 44 0.09 -12.27 8.44
C GLU A 44 -1.34 -12.82 8.32
N GLN A 45 -2.13 -12.78 9.39
CA GLN A 45 -3.52 -13.27 9.36
C GLN A 45 -4.40 -12.35 8.50
N ASP A 46 -4.22 -11.04 8.63
CA ASP A 46 -4.97 -10.06 7.84
C ASP A 46 -4.55 -10.15 6.36
N GLU A 47 -3.26 -10.31 6.06
CA GLU A 47 -2.75 -10.49 4.70
C GLU A 47 -3.31 -11.76 4.03
N GLN A 48 -3.34 -12.87 4.77
CA GLN A 48 -3.92 -14.11 4.27
C GLN A 48 -5.43 -13.96 4.04
N ALA A 49 -6.15 -13.33 4.97
CA ALA A 49 -7.59 -13.08 4.84
C ALA A 49 -7.88 -12.21 3.61
N ILE A 50 -7.15 -11.11 3.41
CA ILE A 50 -7.27 -10.24 2.24
C ILE A 50 -7.01 -11.03 0.94
N SER A 51 -5.96 -11.85 0.91
CA SER A 51 -5.64 -12.68 -0.26
C SER A 51 -6.79 -13.62 -0.63
N LEU A 52 -7.39 -14.28 0.38
CA LEU A 52 -8.54 -15.15 0.18
C LEU A 52 -9.78 -14.37 -0.29
N LEU A 53 -10.03 -13.18 0.27
CA LEU A 53 -11.16 -12.32 -0.14
C LEU A 53 -11.01 -11.84 -1.59
N VAL A 54 -9.79 -11.50 -2.03
CA VAL A 54 -9.49 -11.14 -3.43
C VAL A 54 -9.75 -12.32 -4.36
N LEU A 55 -9.27 -13.51 -4.01
CA LEU A 55 -9.53 -14.74 -4.80
C LEU A 55 -11.02 -15.06 -4.86
N TYR A 56 -11.71 -14.97 -3.73
CA TYR A 56 -13.16 -15.18 -3.66
C TYR A 56 -13.92 -14.19 -4.54
N LYS A 57 -13.60 -12.88 -4.48
CA LYS A 57 -14.19 -11.85 -5.35
C LYS A 57 -13.98 -12.19 -6.82
N TYR A 58 -12.75 -12.57 -7.19
CA TYR A 58 -12.43 -13.00 -8.54
C TYR A 58 -13.25 -14.22 -8.99
N PHE A 59 -13.37 -15.27 -8.16
CA PHE A 59 -14.14 -16.47 -8.50
C PHE A 59 -15.63 -16.20 -8.66
N VAL A 60 -16.20 -15.30 -7.86
CA VAL A 60 -17.60 -14.87 -8.02
C VAL A 60 -17.77 -14.10 -9.32
N LEU A 61 -16.94 -13.07 -9.57
CA LEU A 61 -17.07 -12.22 -10.77
C LEU A 61 -16.78 -12.95 -12.08
N SER A 62 -15.93 -13.98 -12.04
CA SER A 62 -15.67 -14.86 -13.20
C SER A 62 -16.71 -15.97 -13.37
N GLY A 63 -17.69 -16.09 -12.47
CA GLY A 63 -18.75 -17.10 -12.55
C GLY A 63 -18.33 -18.52 -12.16
N GLN A 64 -17.13 -18.70 -11.62
CA GLN A 64 -16.63 -20.01 -11.16
C GLN A 64 -17.38 -20.48 -9.90
N ILE A 65 -17.82 -19.56 -9.05
CA ILE A 65 -18.62 -19.84 -7.86
C ILE A 65 -19.79 -18.85 -7.74
N LYS A 66 -20.81 -19.22 -6.97
CA LYS A 66 -21.90 -18.31 -6.59
C LYS A 66 -21.50 -17.50 -5.34
N PRO A 67 -21.96 -16.25 -5.20
CA PRO A 67 -21.71 -15.47 -4.00
C PRO A 67 -22.47 -16.05 -2.79
N ASP A 68 -21.75 -16.30 -1.71
CA ASP A 68 -22.25 -16.37 -0.35
C ASP A 68 -22.67 -14.97 0.13
N PRO A 69 -23.95 -14.73 0.45
CA PRO A 69 -24.44 -13.44 0.93
C PRO A 69 -23.73 -12.92 2.18
N GLU A 70 -23.25 -13.80 3.06
CA GLU A 70 -22.64 -13.38 4.31
C GLU A 70 -21.26 -12.77 4.11
N VAL A 71 -20.51 -13.26 3.12
CA VAL A 71 -19.20 -12.75 2.74
C VAL A 71 -19.34 -11.62 1.73
N TRP A 72 -20.25 -11.76 0.76
CA TRP A 72 -20.42 -10.83 -0.36
C TRP A 72 -20.77 -9.41 0.10
N ARG A 73 -21.53 -9.25 1.19
CA ARG A 73 -21.90 -7.94 1.74
C ARG A 73 -20.72 -7.05 2.15
N PHE A 74 -19.55 -7.64 2.38
CA PHE A 74 -18.35 -6.90 2.81
C PHE A 74 -17.42 -6.54 1.64
N ILE A 75 -17.66 -7.08 0.45
CA ILE A 75 -16.76 -6.95 -0.72
C ILE A 75 -17.47 -6.46 -1.99
N ALA A 76 -18.80 -6.41 -1.96
CA ALA A 76 -19.63 -5.84 -3.00
C ALA A 76 -19.58 -4.30 -2.89
N ASP A 77 -18.80 -3.70 -3.78
CA ASP A 77 -18.85 -2.28 -4.09
C ASP A 77 -19.59 -2.10 -5.42
#